data_AF-A0A5J6ID80-F1
#
_entry.id   AF-A0A5J6ID80-F1
#
_cell.length_a   1.000
_cell.length_b   1.000
_cell.length_c   1.000
_cell.angle_alpha   90.00
_cell.angle_beta   90.00
_cell.angle_gamma   90.00
#
_symmetry.space_group_name_H-M   'P 1'
#
loop_
_entity.id
_entity.type
_entity.pdbx_description
1 polymer ?
#
loop_
_entity_poly.entity_id
_entity_poly.type
_entity_poly.pdbx_seq_one_letter_code
_entity_poly.pdbx_strand_id
1 'polypeptide(L)'
;MARLYPLTEHQAAQAHINSRLGTSHDLVDAPVRLLWARVQLTADITDIETVVCLQRRIHDEALNEQTNRQRQHQAEELHRALSTTPTLALAHWLIHQPQAADPNTIEALSRLTREITTYAPHTAWVQVAHLLQTFVQDLDTPARTNLVDSLAQIFTRYDQPELADRLRSIATQMQSVNGHSPSSPTC
;
A
#
# COMPACT_ATOMS: atom_id res chain seq x y z
N MET A 1 -49.51 -15.49 1.64
CA MET A 1 -48.32 -14.81 2.22
C MET A 1 -48.54 -13.30 2.12
N ALA A 2 -48.57 -12.59 3.25
CA ALA A 2 -48.68 -11.14 3.25
C ALA A 2 -47.34 -10.52 2.80
N ARG A 3 -47.36 -9.75 1.72
CA ARG A 3 -46.20 -8.93 1.32
C ARG A 3 -46.19 -7.68 2.20
N LEU A 4 -45.10 -7.47 2.92
CA LEU A 4 -44.83 -6.23 3.63
C LEU A 4 -44.27 -5.23 2.61
N TYR A 5 -44.90 -4.05 2.52
CA TYR A 5 -44.44 -2.95 1.68
C TYR A 5 -43.79 -1.87 2.57
N PRO A 6 -42.66 -1.28 2.16
CA PRO A 6 -42.08 -0.18 2.90
C PRO A 6 -43.03 1.04 2.86
N LEU A 7 -43.03 1.84 3.92
CA LEU A 7 -43.92 3.00 4.08
C LEU A 7 -43.75 4.03 2.94
N THR A 8 -42.53 4.12 2.40
CA THR A 8 -42.17 4.97 1.26
C THR A 8 -42.82 4.53 -0.06
N GLU A 9 -43.29 3.28 -0.18
CA GLU A 9 -43.91 2.73 -1.39
C GLU A 9 -45.45 2.59 -1.27
N HIS A 10 -46.08 3.31 -0.33
CA HIS A 10 -47.54 3.21 -0.10
C HIS A 10 -48.38 3.42 -1.37
N GLN A 11 -47.97 4.30 -2.29
CA GLN A 11 -48.66 4.52 -3.57
C GLN A 11 -48.55 3.31 -4.51
N ALA A 12 -47.38 2.68 -4.58
CA ALA A 12 -47.16 1.48 -5.38
C ALA A 12 -47.94 0.29 -4.81
N ALA A 13 -47.97 0.16 -3.48
CA ALA A 13 -48.80 -0.84 -2.80
C ALA A 13 -50.30 -0.63 -3.09
N GLN A 14 -50.78 0.62 -3.04
CA GLN A 14 -52.16 0.96 -3.36
C GLN A 14 -52.50 0.63 -4.81
N ALA A 15 -51.64 0.98 -5.76
CA ALA A 15 -51.83 0.68 -7.18
C ALA A 15 -51.85 -0.84 -7.42
N HIS A 16 -50.99 -1.60 -6.74
CA HIS A 16 -50.95 -3.05 -6.84
C HIS A 16 -52.21 -3.73 -6.29
N ILE A 17 -52.72 -3.25 -5.14
CA ILE A 17 -53.96 -3.78 -4.56
C ILE A 17 -55.15 -3.46 -5.47
N ASN A 18 -55.22 -2.23 -5.98
CA ASN A 18 -56.30 -1.80 -6.87
C ASN A 18 -56.24 -2.45 -8.24
N SER A 19 -55.07 -2.84 -8.77
CA SER A 19 -55.01 -3.60 -10.02
C SER A 19 -55.55 -5.02 -9.89
N ARG A 20 -55.53 -5.59 -8.68
CA ARG A 20 -56.09 -6.91 -8.37
C ARG A 20 -57.58 -6.87 -8.00
N LEU A 21 -57.98 -5.90 -7.19
CA LEU A 21 -59.35 -5.77 -6.68
C LEU A 21 -60.25 -4.88 -7.56
N GLY A 22 -59.66 -4.14 -8.50
CA GLY A 22 -60.37 -3.27 -9.43
C GLY A 22 -61.00 -3.99 -10.62
N THR A 23 -60.80 -5.30 -10.75
CA THR A 23 -61.42 -6.13 -11.80
C THR A 23 -62.54 -6.98 -11.22
N SER A 24 -63.55 -7.29 -12.03
CA SER A 24 -64.62 -8.18 -11.59
C SER A 24 -64.11 -9.62 -11.49
N HIS A 25 -64.25 -10.23 -10.32
CA HIS A 25 -63.84 -11.60 -10.08
C HIS A 25 -64.71 -12.24 -8.99
N ASP A 26 -64.84 -13.56 -9.05
CA ASP A 26 -65.58 -14.33 -8.06
C ASP A 26 -64.68 -14.59 -6.84
N LEU A 27 -65.19 -14.35 -5.64
CA LEU A 27 -64.43 -14.58 -4.41
C LEU A 27 -64.35 -16.08 -4.14
N VAL A 28 -63.13 -16.62 -4.00
CA VAL A 28 -62.91 -18.06 -3.79
C VAL A 28 -63.59 -18.58 -2.51
N ASP A 29 -63.74 -17.72 -1.50
CA ASP A 29 -64.25 -18.08 -0.17
C ASP A 29 -65.68 -17.58 0.11
N ALA A 30 -66.37 -17.02 -0.88
CA ALA A 30 -67.74 -16.51 -0.70
C ALA A 30 -68.58 -16.67 -1.98
N PRO A 31 -69.90 -16.97 -1.88
CA PRO A 31 -70.80 -17.06 -3.03
C PRO A 31 -71.20 -15.67 -3.58
N VAL A 32 -70.26 -14.73 -3.61
CA VAL A 32 -70.46 -13.34 -3.98
C VAL A 32 -69.44 -12.95 -5.04
N ARG A 33 -69.91 -12.26 -6.08
CA ARG A 33 -69.07 -11.71 -7.14
C ARG A 33 -68.64 -10.29 -6.80
N LEU A 34 -67.34 -10.03 -6.80
CA LEU A 34 -66.81 -8.68 -6.72
C LEU A 34 -67.01 -8.01 -8.08
N LEU A 35 -67.71 -6.88 -8.12
CA LEU A 35 -67.88 -6.10 -9.34
C LEU A 35 -66.72 -5.10 -9.51
N TRP A 36 -66.41 -4.39 -8.44
CA TRP A 36 -65.27 -3.47 -8.34
C TRP A 36 -64.98 -3.22 -6.85
N ALA A 37 -63.73 -2.95 -6.53
CA ALA A 37 -63.34 -2.43 -5.23
C ALA A 37 -62.20 -1.41 -5.40
N ARG A 38 -62.16 -0.43 -4.48
CA ARG A 38 -61.09 0.57 -4.42
C ARG A 38 -60.56 0.65 -3.00
N VAL A 39 -59.26 0.47 -2.86
CA VAL A 39 -58.50 0.61 -1.62
C VAL A 39 -57.75 1.93 -1.64
N GLN A 40 -57.82 2.65 -0.53
CA GLN A 40 -57.02 3.85 -0.26
C GLN A 40 -56.14 3.55 0.95
N LEU A 41 -54.83 3.76 0.77
CA LEU A 41 -53.83 3.65 1.83
C LEU A 41 -53.42 5.08 2.21
N THR A 42 -53.69 5.45 3.45
CA THR A 42 -53.24 6.72 4.03
C THR A 42 -52.05 6.44 4.94
N ALA A 43 -50.92 7.06 4.64
CA ALA A 43 -49.76 7.11 5.52
C ALA A 43 -49.56 8.57 5.96
N ASP A 44 -49.15 8.76 7.22
CA ASP A 44 -48.84 10.10 7.71
C ASP A 44 -47.62 10.63 6.96
N ILE A 45 -47.71 11.88 6.50
CA ILE A 45 -46.61 12.56 5.80
C ILE A 45 -45.39 12.68 6.72
N THR A 46 -45.61 12.90 8.02
CA THR A 46 -44.53 13.01 9.01
C THR A 46 -43.77 11.68 9.18
N ASP A 47 -44.47 10.55 9.12
CA ASP A 47 -43.84 9.22 9.18
C ASP A 47 -43.04 8.92 7.90
N ILE A 48 -43.57 9.30 6.73
CA ILE A 48 -42.85 9.14 5.45
C ILE A 48 -41.56 9.97 5.46
N GLU A 49 -41.64 11.23 5.85
CA GLU A 49 -40.47 12.12 5.92
C GLU A 49 -39.43 11.60 6.92
N THR A 50 -39.87 11.08 8.07
CA THR A 50 -38.99 10.49 9.09
C THR A 50 -38.24 9.28 8.53
N VAL A 51 -38.94 8.37 7.83
CA VAL A 51 -38.32 7.19 7.21
C VAL A 51 -37.33 7.60 6.12
N VAL A 52 -37.69 8.57 5.28
CA VAL A 52 -36.78 9.08 4.23
C VAL A 52 -35.54 9.74 4.83
N CYS A 53 -35.70 10.55 5.87
CA CYS A 53 -34.60 11.19 6.58
C CYS A 53 -33.66 10.15 7.20
N LEU A 54 -34.22 9.13 7.84
CA LEU A 54 -33.44 8.03 8.42
C LEU A 54 -32.68 7.24 7.36
N GLN A 55 -33.33 6.87 6.25
CA GLN A 55 -32.69 6.16 5.14
C GLN A 55 -31.53 6.96 4.55
N ARG A 56 -31.73 8.27 4.36
CA ARG A 56 -30.68 9.17 3.88
C ARG A 56 -29.50 9.21 4.84
N ARG A 57 -29.76 9.35 6.15
CA ARG A 57 -28.71 9.38 7.17
C ARG A 57 -27.89 8.09 7.19
N ILE A 58 -28.55 6.93 7.14
CA ILE A 58 -27.86 5.63 7.08
C ILE A 58 -26.98 5.53 5.83
N HIS A 59 -27.48 6.01 4.69
CA HIS A 59 -26.70 6.02 3.45
C HIS A 59 -25.48 6.94 3.55
N ASP A 60 -25.66 8.15 4.07
CA ASP A 60 -24.58 9.13 4.24
C ASP A 60 -23.52 8.61 5.25
N GLU A 61 -23.94 7.97 6.33
CA GLU A 61 -23.05 7.32 7.31
C GLU A 61 -22.25 6.19 6.64
N ALA A 62 -22.89 5.33 5.85
CA ALA A 62 -22.21 4.25 5.12
C ALA A 62 -21.17 4.78 4.11
N LEU A 63 -21.49 5.86 3.38
CA LEU A 63 -20.55 6.51 2.47
C LEU A 63 -19.34 7.12 3.20
N ASN A 64 -19.59 7.76 4.35
CA ASN A 64 -18.53 8.32 5.17
C ASN A 64 -17.62 7.24 5.74
N GLU A 65 -18.18 6.13 6.23
CA GLU A 65 -17.39 4.99 6.68
C GLU A 65 -16.50 4.43 5.58
N GLN A 66 -17.04 4.26 4.37
CA GLN A 66 -16.28 3.77 3.22
C GLN A 66 -15.12 4.72 2.88
N THR A 67 -15.38 6.03 2.87
CA THR A 67 -14.36 7.05 2.61
C THR A 67 -13.27 7.04 3.68
N ASN A 68 -13.64 6.90 4.96
CA ASN A 68 -12.68 6.82 6.07
C ASN A 68 -11.82 5.56 5.98
N ARG A 69 -12.40 4.39 5.68
CA ARG A 69 -11.62 3.15 5.49
C ARG A 69 -10.62 3.29 4.34
N GLN A 70 -11.00 3.91 3.23
CA GLN A 70 -10.08 4.17 2.12
C GLN A 70 -8.93 5.08 2.52
N ARG A 71 -9.20 6.17 3.27
CA ARG A 71 -8.16 7.07 3.78
C ARG A 71 -7.22 6.38 4.74
N GLN A 72 -7.74 5.56 5.66
CA GLN A 72 -6.93 4.76 6.59
C GLN A 72 -6.03 3.79 5.84
N HIS A 73 -6.59 3.07 4.86
CA HIS A 73 -5.81 2.12 4.07
C HIS A 73 -4.68 2.81 3.29
N GLN A 74 -4.96 3.94 2.64
CA GLN A 74 -3.94 4.73 1.96
C GLN A 74 -2.85 5.23 2.93
N ALA A 75 -3.24 5.67 4.13
CA ALA A 75 -2.28 6.10 5.15
C ALA A 75 -1.39 4.95 5.64
N GLU A 76 -1.96 3.76 5.83
CA GLU A 76 -1.22 2.55 6.21
C GLU A 76 -0.27 2.08 5.11
N GLU A 77 -0.70 2.09 3.85
CA GLU A 77 0.15 1.77 2.71
C GLU A 77 1.31 2.75 2.58
N LEU A 78 1.04 4.05 2.73
CA LEU A 78 2.08 5.07 2.73
C LEU A 78 3.04 4.88 3.91
N HIS A 79 2.53 4.63 5.11
CA HIS A 79 3.35 4.37 6.29
C HIS A 79 4.26 3.16 6.08
N ARG A 80 3.71 2.07 5.52
CA ARG A 80 4.47 0.87 5.17
C ARG A 80 5.55 1.19 4.14
N ALA A 81 5.23 1.92 3.07
CA ALA A 81 6.19 2.32 2.05
C ALA A 81 7.32 3.22 2.60
N LEU A 82 6.98 4.19 3.46
CA LEU A 82 7.94 5.05 4.14
C LEU A 82 8.85 4.26 5.09
N SER A 83 8.33 3.23 5.75
CA SER A 83 9.12 2.38 6.66
C SER A 83 10.12 1.48 5.93
N THR A 84 9.77 1.00 4.73
CA THR A 84 10.63 0.07 3.96
C THR A 84 11.68 0.79 3.13
N THR A 85 11.33 1.92 2.51
CA THR A 85 12.23 2.70 1.64
C THR A 85 11.91 4.19 1.74
N PRO A 86 12.33 4.85 2.84
CA PRO A 86 11.95 6.24 3.13
C PRO A 86 12.25 7.20 1.97
N THR A 87 13.41 7.03 1.33
CA THR A 87 13.88 7.87 0.22
C THR A 87 13.02 7.72 -1.05
N LEU A 88 12.52 6.51 -1.33
CA LEU A 88 11.76 6.21 -2.54
C LEU A 88 10.29 6.63 -2.39
N ALA A 89 9.71 6.45 -1.21
CA ALA A 89 8.37 6.94 -0.88
C ALA A 89 8.32 8.48 -0.89
N LEU A 90 9.36 9.16 -0.41
CA LEU A 90 9.47 10.62 -0.48
C LEU A 90 9.64 11.14 -1.91
N ALA A 91 10.46 10.48 -2.74
CA ALA A 91 10.59 10.81 -4.15
C ALA A 91 9.24 10.66 -4.88
N HIS A 92 8.51 9.58 -4.62
CA HIS A 92 7.17 9.36 -5.17
C HIS A 92 6.16 10.43 -4.71
N TRP A 93 6.16 10.79 -3.43
CA TRP A 93 5.28 11.83 -2.90
C TRP A 93 5.55 13.21 -3.52
N LEU A 94 6.82 13.60 -3.67
CA LEU A 94 7.22 14.85 -4.34
C LEU A 94 6.81 14.89 -5.82
N ILE A 95 6.85 13.75 -6.51
CA ILE A 95 6.39 13.63 -7.90
C ILE A 95 4.87 13.85 -8.00
N HIS A 96 4.10 13.33 -7.02
CA HIS A 96 2.63 13.41 -7.03
C HIS A 96 2.05 14.68 -6.40
N GLN A 97 2.82 15.45 -5.63
CA GLN A 97 2.41 16.73 -5.05
C GLN A 97 3.49 17.82 -5.23
N PRO A 98 3.68 18.33 -6.47
CA PRO A 98 4.72 19.32 -6.75
C PRO A 98 4.49 20.68 -6.07
N GLN A 99 3.28 20.96 -5.56
CA GLN A 99 2.98 22.20 -4.84
C GLN A 99 3.44 22.19 -3.37
N ALA A 100 3.78 21.02 -2.81
CA ALA A 100 4.35 20.90 -1.47
C ALA A 100 5.90 21.03 -1.47
N ALA A 101 6.50 21.23 -2.65
CA ALA A 101 7.93 21.34 -2.87
C ALA A 101 8.45 22.77 -2.57
N ASP A 102 8.09 23.34 -1.43
CA ASP A 102 8.76 24.55 -0.94
C ASP A 102 10.21 24.17 -0.55
N PRO A 103 11.25 24.90 -0.99
CA PRO A 103 12.65 24.60 -0.69
C PRO A 103 12.94 24.36 0.79
N ASN A 104 12.23 25.07 1.69
CA ASN A 104 12.35 24.90 3.13
C ASN A 104 11.79 23.55 3.61
N THR A 105 10.72 23.07 2.96
CA THR A 105 10.08 21.78 3.24
C THR A 105 10.96 20.63 2.74
N ILE A 106 11.62 20.79 1.58
CA ILE A 106 12.57 19.82 1.03
C ILE A 106 13.80 19.67 1.93
N GLU A 107 14.36 20.77 2.44
CA GLU A 107 15.51 20.73 3.34
C GLU A 107 15.16 20.08 4.69
N ALA A 108 14.01 20.44 5.27
CA ALA A 108 13.48 19.80 6.47
C ALA A 108 13.26 18.29 6.29
N LEU A 109 12.66 17.87 5.17
CA LEU A 109 12.48 16.45 4.83
C LEU A 109 13.80 15.71 4.65
N SER A 110 14.79 16.34 3.99
CA SER A 110 16.11 15.74 3.78
C SER A 110 16.84 15.49 5.11
N ARG A 111 16.69 16.42 6.06
CA ARG A 111 17.21 16.31 7.42
C ARG A 111 16.51 15.20 8.20
N LEU A 112 15.18 15.12 8.10
CA LEU A 112 14.36 14.09 8.74
C LEU A 112 14.66 12.69 8.18
N THR A 113 14.85 12.60 6.87
CA THR A 113 15.28 11.36 6.20
C THR A 113 16.66 10.94 6.70
N ARG A 114 17.61 11.89 6.77
CA ARG A 114 18.95 11.62 7.29
C ARG A 114 18.90 11.14 8.75
N GLU A 115 18.07 11.75 9.59
CA GLU A 115 17.88 11.35 10.99
C GLU A 115 17.22 9.96 11.12
N ILE A 116 16.19 9.67 10.33
CA ILE A 116 15.53 8.35 10.27
C ILE A 116 16.52 7.28 9.78
N THR A 117 17.31 7.58 8.75
CA THR A 117 18.35 6.66 8.24
C THR A 117 19.53 6.50 9.20
N THR A 118 19.75 7.44 10.13
CA THR A 118 20.76 7.31 11.18
C THR A 118 20.29 6.33 12.27
N TYR A 119 18.98 6.22 12.48
CA TYR A 119 18.35 5.30 13.43
C TYR A 119 18.01 3.92 12.88
N ALA A 120 18.22 3.66 11.58
CA ALA A 120 18.06 2.33 11.01
C ALA A 120 19.38 1.52 11.15
N PRO A 121 19.45 0.45 11.98
CA PRO A 121 20.69 -0.31 12.18
C PRO A 121 21.21 -1.00 10.92
N HIS A 122 20.40 -1.10 9.85
CA HIS A 122 20.77 -1.71 8.58
C HIS A 122 21.44 -0.74 7.59
N THR A 123 21.41 0.58 7.82
CA THR A 123 22.00 1.60 6.91
C THR A 123 23.40 2.04 7.31
N ALA A 124 23.76 1.97 8.59
CA ALA A 124 25.13 2.30 9.05
C ALA A 124 26.18 1.40 8.38
N TRP A 125 25.90 0.10 8.27
CA TRP A 125 26.76 -0.85 7.57
C TRP A 125 26.83 -0.60 6.06
N VAL A 126 25.76 -0.07 5.45
CA VAL A 126 25.75 0.29 4.02
C VAL A 126 26.67 1.49 3.76
N GLN A 127 26.68 2.49 4.65
CA GLN A 127 27.60 3.62 4.54
C GLN A 127 29.06 3.19 4.76
N VAL A 128 29.31 2.31 5.73
CA VAL A 128 30.65 1.74 5.96
C VAL A 128 31.11 0.92 4.75
N ALA A 129 30.24 0.09 4.17
CA ALA A 129 30.54 -0.67 2.96
C ALA A 129 30.85 0.22 1.76
N HIS A 130 30.08 1.30 1.57
CA HIS A 130 30.33 2.26 0.49
C HIS A 130 31.66 2.99 0.66
N LEU A 131 32.00 3.42 1.88
CA LEU A 131 33.28 4.07 2.17
C LEU A 131 34.46 3.10 1.95
N LEU A 132 34.33 1.85 2.38
CA LEU A 132 35.32 0.81 2.11
C LEU A 132 35.46 0.54 0.61
N GLN A 133 34.36 0.51 -0.13
CA GLN A 133 34.38 0.31 -1.58
C GLN A 133 35.09 1.45 -2.30
N THR A 134 34.77 2.71 -1.99
CA THR A 134 35.44 3.89 -2.56
C THR A 134 36.94 3.87 -2.25
N PHE A 135 37.30 3.57 -1.00
CA PHE A 135 38.71 3.44 -0.61
C PHE A 135 39.45 2.37 -1.43
N VAL A 136 38.85 1.19 -1.62
CA VAL A 136 39.44 0.08 -2.41
C VAL A 136 39.52 0.40 -3.90
N GLN A 137 38.60 1.20 -4.45
CA GLN A 137 38.63 1.62 -5.85
C GLN A 137 39.80 2.56 -6.15
N ASP A 138 40.12 3.47 -5.23
CA ASP A 138 41.19 4.45 -5.37
C ASP A 138 42.60 3.91 -5.06
N LEU A 139 42.69 2.65 -4.60
CA LEU A 139 43.96 1.98 -4.28
C LEU A 139 44.60 1.32 -5.50
N ASP A 140 45.91 1.54 -5.66
CA ASP A 140 46.74 0.85 -6.64
C ASP A 140 46.75 -0.67 -6.44
N THR A 141 46.93 -1.44 -7.51
CA THR A 141 46.94 -2.92 -7.50
C THR A 141 47.86 -3.56 -6.43
N PRO A 142 49.10 -3.09 -6.19
CA PRO A 142 49.91 -3.60 -5.08
C PRO A 142 49.31 -3.28 -3.70
N ALA A 143 48.70 -2.11 -3.53
CA ALA A 143 48.11 -1.69 -2.26
C ALA A 143 46.80 -2.44 -1.94
N ARG A 144 46.01 -2.79 -2.96
CA ARG A 144 44.84 -3.68 -2.83
C ARG A 144 45.21 -5.07 -2.30
N THR A 145 46.33 -5.61 -2.77
CA THR A 145 46.80 -6.94 -2.34
C THR A 145 47.21 -6.95 -0.86
N ASN A 146 47.94 -5.92 -0.42
CA ASN A 146 48.31 -5.76 0.99
C ASN A 146 47.09 -5.58 1.91
N LEU A 147 46.05 -4.90 1.41
CA LEU A 147 44.80 -4.70 2.15
C LEU A 147 44.03 -6.03 2.32
N VAL A 148 43.97 -6.84 1.25
CA VAL A 148 43.39 -8.19 1.29
C VAL A 148 44.10 -9.06 2.32
N ASP A 149 45.44 -9.06 2.33
CA ASP A 149 46.22 -9.84 3.31
C ASP A 149 46.02 -9.35 4.75
N SER A 150 45.95 -8.02 4.94
CA SER A 150 45.68 -7.41 6.24
C SER A 150 44.28 -7.75 6.76
N LEU A 151 43.26 -7.69 5.90
CA LEU A 151 41.89 -8.09 6.25
C LEU A 151 41.80 -9.59 6.55
N ALA A 152 42.49 -10.44 5.78
CA ALA A 152 42.54 -11.87 6.05
C ALA A 152 43.14 -12.17 7.43
N GLN A 153 44.22 -11.47 7.82
CA GLN A 153 44.78 -11.58 9.17
C GLN A 153 43.81 -11.14 10.27
N ILE A 154 43.05 -10.07 10.03
CA ILE A 154 42.02 -9.60 10.96
C ILE A 154 40.93 -10.67 11.12
N PHE A 155 40.43 -11.27 10.03
CA PHE A 155 39.42 -12.33 10.10
C PHE A 155 39.91 -13.59 10.82
N THR A 156 41.18 -13.97 10.64
CA THR A 156 41.78 -15.07 11.41
C THR A 156 41.85 -14.76 12.91
N ARG A 157 42.09 -13.50 13.30
CA ARG A 157 42.16 -13.08 14.71
C ARG A 157 40.80 -13.05 15.41
N TYR A 158 39.72 -12.84 14.66
CA TYR A 158 38.33 -12.86 15.16
C TYR A 158 37.64 -14.22 14.98
N ASP A 159 38.40 -15.30 14.87
CA ASP A 159 37.91 -16.69 14.83
C ASP A 159 36.98 -16.98 13.63
N GLN A 160 37.20 -16.29 12.50
CA GLN A 160 36.49 -16.48 11.23
C GLN A 160 37.48 -16.88 10.09
N PRO A 161 38.20 -18.01 10.22
CA PRO A 161 39.25 -18.39 9.26
C PRO A 161 38.71 -18.70 7.85
N GLU A 162 37.48 -19.22 7.74
CA GLU A 162 36.86 -19.54 6.45
C GLU A 162 36.64 -18.31 5.56
N LEU A 163 36.38 -17.14 6.16
CA LEU A 163 36.23 -15.88 5.43
C LEU A 163 37.59 -15.35 4.95
N ALA A 164 38.65 -15.55 5.73
CA ALA A 164 40.01 -15.22 5.33
C ALA A 164 40.46 -16.03 4.11
N ASP A 165 40.15 -17.32 4.08
CA ASP A 165 40.53 -18.21 2.97
C ASP A 165 39.74 -17.93 1.69
N ARG A 166 38.44 -17.60 1.80
CA ARG A 166 37.63 -17.13 0.67
C ARG A 166 38.14 -15.80 0.10
N LEU A 167 38.57 -14.89 0.97
CA LEU A 167 39.06 -13.58 0.53
C LEU A 167 40.42 -13.70 -0.18
N ARG A 168 41.30 -14.59 0.29
CA ARG A 168 42.57 -14.90 -0.39
C ARG A 168 42.36 -15.58 -1.74
N SER A 169 41.46 -16.56 -1.84
CA SER A 169 41.22 -17.29 -3.10
C SER A 169 40.69 -16.38 -4.20
N ILE A 170 39.79 -15.45 -3.87
CA ILE A 170 39.28 -14.43 -4.79
C ILE A 170 40.41 -13.50 -5.27
N ALA A 171 41.28 -13.06 -4.37
CA ALA A 171 42.41 -12.19 -4.72
C ALA A 171 43.44 -12.91 -5.63
N THR A 172 43.71 -14.20 -5.38
CA THR A 172 44.59 -15.02 -6.24
C THR A 172 43.98 -15.18 -7.65
N GLN A 173 42.66 -15.34 -7.75
CA GLN A 173 41.96 -15.44 -9.02
C GLN A 173 42.00 -14.10 -9.81
N MET A 174 41.88 -12.96 -9.13
CA MET A 174 42.01 -11.63 -9.77
C MET A 174 43.42 -11.32 -10.26
N GLN A 175 44.47 -11.87 -9.62
CA GLN A 175 45.85 -11.75 -10.07
C GLN A 175 46.17 -12.69 -11.24
N SER A 176 45.61 -13.90 -11.22
CA SER A 176 45.73 -14.88 -12.31
C SER A 176 45.14 -14.37 -13.64
N VAL A 177 44.09 -13.56 -13.60
CA VAL A 177 43.49 -12.96 -14.81
C VAL A 177 44.35 -11.84 -15.39
N ASN A 178 45.17 -11.17 -14.58
CA ASN A 178 46.05 -10.08 -15.02
C ASN A 178 47.51 -10.52 -15.27
N GLY A 179 47.86 -11.77 -14.93
CA GLY A 179 49.21 -12.29 -15.04
C GLY A 179 49.31 -13.44 -16.05
N HIS A 180 49.91 -13.14 -17.21
CA HIS A 180 50.51 -14.03 -18.22
C HIS A 180 49.69 -14.30 -19.50
N SER A 181 50.12 -13.62 -20.57
CA SER A 181 50.76 -14.35 -21.68
C SER A 181 52.07 -13.64 -22.03
N PRO A 182 53.23 -14.08 -21.50
CA PRO A 182 54.50 -13.66 -22.05
C PRO A 182 54.67 -14.35 -23.40
N SER A 183 54.87 -13.53 -24.42
CA SER A 183 55.40 -13.93 -25.72
C SER A 183 56.58 -14.88 -25.56
N SER A 184 56.41 -16.14 -25.97
CA SER A 184 57.51 -17.07 -26.18
C SER A 184 58.45 -16.50 -27.24
N PRO A 185 59.77 -16.38 -27.00
CA PRO A 185 60.72 -16.16 -28.08
C PRO A 185 61.21 -17.50 -28.65
N THR A 186 61.24 -17.53 -30.00
CA THR A 186 62.20 -18.21 -30.90
C THR A 186 62.40 -19.73 -30.83
N CYS A 187 62.05 -20.43 -31.93
CA CYS A 187 62.98 -20.95 -32.93
C CYS A 187 62.23 -21.29 -34.23
#